data_AF-A0A4Q2ZZE6-F1
#
_entry.id   AF-A0A4Q2ZZE6-F1
#
_cell.length_a   1.000
_cell.length_b   1.000
_cell.length_c   1.000
_cell.angle_alpha   90.00
_cell.angle_beta   90.00
_cell.angle_gamma   90.00
#
_symmetry.space_group_name_H-M   'P 1'
#
loop_
_entity.id
_entity.type
_entity.pdbx_description
1 polymer ?
#
loop_
_entity_poly.entity_id
_entity_poly.type
_entity_poly.pdbx_seq_one_letter_code
_entity_poly.pdbx_strand_id
1 'polypeptide(L)'
;MDIIIQSLGFKASDNLDGFVREKLSKLDHMSHKIIRADVTLFEESTASENNYCEIRLEVPGNDHFVKKHGSSFEQAVADTVDALQNTLRKAKEKMIDRRQAKDV
;
A
#
# COMPACT_ATOMS: atom_id res chain seq x y z
N MET A 1 10.07 8.25 -1.92
CA MET A 1 8.76 8.32 -1.23
C MET A 1 8.95 8.48 0.27
N ASP A 2 8.13 9.30 0.95
CA ASP A 2 8.07 9.35 2.43
C ASP A 2 7.20 8.20 2.98
N ILE A 3 7.61 7.54 4.05
CA ILE A 3 6.93 6.35 4.60
C ILE A 3 6.65 6.56 6.08
N ILE A 4 5.37 6.59 6.43
CA ILE A 4 4.91 6.74 7.80
C ILE A 4 4.16 5.47 8.19
N ILE A 5 4.65 4.82 9.25
CA ILE A 5 4.08 3.58 9.77
C ILE A 5 3.45 3.87 11.12
N GLN A 6 2.18 3.54 11.26
CA GLN A 6 1.40 3.66 12.47
C GLN A 6 0.88 2.28 12.88
N SER A 7 1.04 1.94 14.16
CA SER A 7 0.48 0.72 14.75
C SER A 7 -0.54 1.11 15.81
N LEU A 8 -1.75 0.53 15.74
CA LEU A 8 -2.83 0.78 16.68
C LEU A 8 -3.06 -0.48 17.53
N GLY A 9 -3.03 -0.32 18.84
CA GLY A 9 -3.28 -1.41 19.79
C GLY A 9 -2.09 -2.33 20.07
N PHE A 10 -1.02 -2.24 19.27
CA PHE A 10 0.20 -3.02 19.49
C PHE A 10 1.46 -2.21 19.15
N LYS A 11 2.62 -2.72 19.52
CA LYS A 11 3.92 -2.15 19.16
C LYS A 11 4.53 -2.95 18.00
N ALA A 12 4.68 -2.32 16.84
CA ALA A 12 5.40 -2.92 15.72
C ALA A 12 6.85 -3.25 16.10
N SER A 13 7.33 -4.42 15.70
CA SER A 13 8.73 -4.81 15.87
C SER A 13 9.60 -4.21 14.75
N ASP A 14 10.88 -4.00 15.02
CA ASP A 14 11.82 -3.45 14.03
C ASP A 14 11.88 -4.31 12.76
N ASN A 15 11.70 -5.63 12.89
CA ASN A 15 11.64 -6.56 11.77
C ASN A 15 10.41 -6.31 10.88
N LEU A 16 9.25 -6.06 11.48
CA LEU A 16 8.02 -5.76 10.75
C LEU A 16 8.12 -4.39 10.05
N ASP A 17 8.69 -3.40 10.73
CA ASP A 17 8.93 -2.08 10.15
C ASP A 17 9.86 -2.15 8.93
N GLY A 18 10.94 -2.93 9.05
CA GLY A 18 11.86 -3.22 7.94
C GLY A 18 11.17 -3.93 6.77
N PHE A 19 10.35 -4.94 7.07
CA PHE A 19 9.58 -5.68 6.06
C PHE A 19 8.62 -4.77 5.30
N VAL A 20 7.86 -3.91 6.00
CA VAL A 20 6.94 -2.95 5.39
C VAL A 20 7.70 -1.99 4.47
N ARG A 21 8.82 -1.43 4.94
CA ARG A 21 9.66 -0.51 4.16
C ARG A 21 10.23 -1.17 2.90
N GLU A 22 10.73 -2.40 3.01
CA GLU A 22 11.26 -3.15 1.86
C GLU A 22 10.16 -3.39 0.81
N LYS A 23 8.96 -3.79 1.24
CA LYS A 23 7.83 -4.03 0.34
C LYS A 23 7.36 -2.74 -0.34
N LEU A 24 7.26 -1.64 0.41
CA LEU A 24 6.89 -0.33 -0.13
C LEU A 24 7.94 0.22 -1.10
N SER A 25 9.23 -0.05 -0.89
CA SER A 25 10.28 0.36 -1.84
C SER A 25 10.01 -0.16 -3.26
N LYS A 26 9.41 -1.36 -3.40
CA LYS A 26 9.05 -1.93 -4.71
C LYS A 26 7.97 -1.09 -5.43
N LEU A 27 7.06 -0.47 -4.69
CA LEU A 27 6.03 0.42 -5.25
C LEU A 27 6.65 1.72 -5.77
N ASP A 28 7.63 2.28 -5.05
CA ASP A 28 8.34 3.50 -5.45
C ASP A 28 9.07 3.30 -6.79
N HIS A 29 9.66 2.12 -7.01
CA HIS A 29 10.27 1.76 -8.31
C HIS A 29 9.25 1.62 -9.45
N MET A 30 8.01 1.20 -9.19
CA MET A 30 6.98 1.10 -10.23
C MET A 30 6.40 2.46 -10.64
N SER A 31 6.33 3.39 -9.69
CA SER A 31 5.73 4.71 -9.88
C SER A 31 6.52 5.79 -9.18
N HIS A 32 7.37 6.50 -9.93
CA HIS A 32 8.10 7.70 -9.46
C HIS A 32 7.20 8.88 -9.06
N LYS A 33 5.87 8.69 -9.06
CA LYS A 33 4.90 9.71 -8.69
C LYS A 33 4.43 9.59 -7.23
N ILE A 34 4.88 8.57 -6.48
CA ILE A 34 4.41 8.42 -5.10
C ILE A 34 5.15 9.41 -4.21
N ILE A 35 4.39 10.32 -3.60
CA ILE A 35 4.90 11.34 -2.69
C ILE A 35 5.09 10.72 -1.32
N ARG A 36 4.03 10.09 -0.81
CA ARG A 36 3.95 9.59 0.57
C ARG A 36 3.17 8.28 0.63
N ALA A 37 3.54 7.41 1.57
CA ALA A 37 2.84 6.20 1.93
C ALA A 37 2.53 6.23 3.44
N ASP A 38 1.25 6.33 3.78
CA ASP A 38 0.77 6.15 5.16
C ASP A 38 0.32 4.70 5.35
N VAL A 39 1.01 3.99 6.23
CA VAL A 39 0.71 2.61 6.61
C VAL A 39 0.09 2.59 7.99
N THR A 40 -1.08 2.00 8.12
CA THR A 40 -1.72 1.74 9.42
C THR A 40 -1.89 0.25 9.61
N LEU A 41 -1.31 -0.26 10.69
CA LEU A 41 -1.42 -1.65 11.12
C LEU A 41 -2.26 -1.70 12.39
N PHE A 42 -3.22 -2.61 12.45
CA PHE A 42 -4.02 -2.81 13.66
C PHE A 42 -4.56 -4.23 13.71
N GLU A 43 -4.82 -4.72 14.92
CA GLU A 43 -5.48 -6.01 15.15
C GLU A 43 -6.94 -5.76 15.56
N GLU A 44 -7.86 -6.60 15.10
CA GLU A 44 -9.25 -6.58 15.56
C GLU A 44 -9.48 -7.70 16.59
N SER A 45 -9.92 -7.32 17.79
CA SER A 45 -10.07 -8.25 18.93
C SER A 45 -11.23 -9.24 18.79
N THR A 46 -12.03 -9.16 17.73
CA THR A 46 -13.28 -9.91 17.56
C THR A 46 -13.08 -11.31 16.97
N ALA A 47 -11.90 -11.62 16.40
CA ALA A 47 -11.58 -12.95 15.92
C ALA A 47 -10.09 -13.27 16.06
N SER A 48 -9.78 -14.55 16.30
CA SER A 48 -8.43 -15.08 16.13
C SER A 48 -8.03 -14.90 14.66
N GLU A 49 -6.94 -14.19 14.39
CA GLU A 49 -6.33 -14.01 13.06
C GLU A 49 -6.81 -12.84 12.17
N ASN A 50 -7.27 -11.74 12.76
CA ASN A 50 -7.66 -10.53 12.02
C ASN A 50 -6.62 -9.41 12.15
N ASN A 51 -5.43 -9.61 11.58
CA ASN A 51 -4.43 -8.56 11.43
C ASN A 51 -4.73 -7.74 10.19
N TYR A 52 -4.98 -6.45 10.35
CA TYR A 52 -5.27 -5.54 9.25
C TYR A 52 -4.07 -4.69 8.88
N CYS A 53 -3.95 -4.46 7.57
CA CYS A 53 -3.02 -3.50 6.99
C CYS A 53 -3.79 -2.56 6.06
N GLU A 54 -3.65 -1.27 6.33
CA GLU A 54 -4.15 -0.18 5.50
C GLU A 54 -2.98 0.61 4.96
N ILE A 55 -2.94 0.82 3.65
CA ILE A 55 -1.91 1.63 3.01
C ILE A 55 -2.59 2.67 2.12
N ARG A 56 -2.31 3.94 2.42
CA ARG A 56 -2.68 5.10 1.59
C ARG A 56 -1.43 5.62 0.89
N LEU A 57 -1.44 5.60 -0.44
CA LEU A 57 -0.43 6.21 -1.27
C LEU A 57 -0.94 7.57 -1.77
N GLU A 58 -0.21 8.62 -1.44
CA GLU A 58 -0.41 9.95 -1.96
C GLU A 58 0.34 10.09 -3.29
N VAL A 59 -0.41 10.34 -4.37
CA VAL A 59 0.14 10.53 -5.71
C VAL A 59 -0.51 11.77 -6.36
N PRO A 60 0.23 12.56 -7.14
CA PRO A 60 -0.32 13.69 -7.87
C PRO A 60 -1.51 13.27 -8.75
N GLY A 61 -2.68 13.81 -8.42
CA GLY A 61 -3.93 13.59 -9.13
C GLY A 61 -4.97 12.81 -8.32
N ASN A 62 -4.65 11.58 -7.89
CA ASN A 62 -5.63 10.76 -7.16
C ASN A 62 -4.96 9.73 -6.24
N ASP A 63 -5.17 9.88 -4.94
CA ASP A 63 -4.67 8.94 -3.94
C ASP A 63 -5.17 7.51 -4.17
N HIS A 64 -4.34 6.55 -3.78
CA HIS A 64 -4.69 5.13 -3.79
C HIS A 64 -4.73 4.61 -2.37
N PHE A 65 -5.86 4.00 -1.99
CA PHE A 65 -6.05 3.40 -0.68
C PHE A 65 -6.42 1.94 -0.83
N VAL A 66 -5.76 1.07 -0.06
CA VAL A 66 -6.08 -0.35 0.02
C VAL A 66 -6.06 -0.79 1.47
N LYS A 67 -7.07 -1.59 1.84
CA LYS A 67 -7.18 -2.27 3.13
C LYS A 67 -7.27 -3.77 2.90
N LYS A 68 -6.40 -4.55 3.56
CA LYS A 68 -6.48 -6.01 3.60
C LYS A 68 -6.29 -6.52 5.02
N HIS A 69 -6.66 -7.78 5.20
CA HIS A 69 -6.40 -8.54 6.41
C HIS A 69 -5.68 -9.83 6.06
N GLY A 70 -5.05 -10.44 7.04
CA GLY A 70 -4.45 -11.77 6.92
C GLY A 70 -4.18 -12.37 8.30
N SER A 71 -3.78 -13.64 8.31
CA SER A 71 -3.51 -14.34 9.56
C SER A 71 -2.31 -13.75 10.31
N SER A 72 -1.37 -13.12 9.60
CA SER A 72 -0.24 -12.36 10.15
C SER A 72 -0.15 -10.96 9.56
N PHE A 73 0.50 -10.03 10.27
CA PHE A 73 0.81 -8.70 9.73
C PHE A 73 1.63 -8.77 8.43
N GLU A 74 2.57 -9.71 8.33
CA GLU A 74 3.40 -9.91 7.15
C GLU A 74 2.55 -10.29 5.93
N GLN A 75 1.58 -11.19 6.12
CA GLN A 75 0.65 -11.59 5.07
C GLN A 75 -0.28 -10.43 4.68
N ALA A 76 -0.86 -9.74 5.67
CA ALA A 76 -1.72 -8.57 5.41
C ALA A 76 -0.97 -7.47 4.64
N VAL A 77 0.29 -7.19 5.00
CA VAL A 77 1.16 -6.23 4.31
C VAL A 77 1.46 -6.69 2.88
N ALA A 78 1.83 -7.96 2.69
CA ALA A 78 2.11 -8.51 1.36
C ALA A 78 0.89 -8.39 0.43
N ASP A 79 -0.28 -8.81 0.90
CA ASP A 79 -1.54 -8.75 0.13
C ASP A 79 -1.96 -7.31 -0.19
N THR A 80 -1.73 -6.38 0.74
CA THR A 80 -2.02 -4.95 0.53
C THR A 80 -1.10 -4.35 -0.54
N VAL A 81 0.20 -4.66 -0.47
CA VAL A 81 1.20 -4.18 -1.43
C VAL A 81 0.93 -4.73 -2.82
N ASP A 82 0.62 -6.03 -2.95
CA ASP A 82 0.30 -6.65 -4.24
C ASP A 82 -0.98 -6.07 -4.86
N ALA A 83 -1.99 -5.80 -4.04
CA ALA A 83 -3.20 -5.12 -4.48
C ALA A 83 -2.93 -3.67 -4.92
N LEU A 84 -2.03 -2.94 -4.24
CA LEU A 84 -1.58 -1.62 -4.67
C LEU A 84 -0.79 -1.66 -5.98
N GLN A 85 0.09 -2.64 -6.18
CA GLN A 85 0.81 -2.82 -7.45
C GLN A 85 -0.17 -3.01 -8.62
N ASN A 86 -1.20 -3.84 -8.44
CA ASN A 86 -2.25 -4.01 -9.44
C ASN A 86 -3.04 -2.71 -9.71
N THR A 87 -3.36 -1.96 -8.66
CA THR A 87 -4.05 -0.67 -8.76
C THR A 87 -3.22 0.36 -9.53
N LEU A 88 -1.94 0.51 -9.19
CA LEU A 88 -1.00 1.40 -9.87
C LEU A 88 -0.81 1.02 -11.34
N ARG A 89 -0.68 -0.28 -11.65
CA ARG A 89 -0.58 -0.77 -13.03
C ARG A 89 -1.81 -0.38 -13.85
N LYS A 90 -3.02 -0.66 -13.34
CA LYS A 90 -4.28 -0.28 -14.00
C LYS A 90 -4.43 1.22 -14.17
N ALA A 91 -4.02 2.01 -13.18
CA ALA A 91 -4.04 3.47 -13.26
C ALA A 91 -3.10 4.00 -14.35
N LYS A 92 -1.91 3.41 -14.49
CA LYS A 92 -0.94 3.72 -15.55
C LYS A 92 -1.48 3.36 -16.94
N GLU A 93 -2.06 2.17 -17.09
CA GLU A 93 -2.67 1.71 -18.35
C GLU A 93 -3.80 2.65 -18.79
N LYS A 94 -4.71 3.03 -17.87
CA LYS A 94 -5.83 3.95 -18.18
C LYS A 94 -5.36 5.36 -18.56
N MET A 95 -4.25 5.83 -17.98
CA MET A 95 -3.63 7.11 -18.37
C MET A 95 -3.02 7.07 -19.78
N ILE A 96 -2.43 5.94 -20.17
CA ILE A 96 -1.86 5.74 -21.52
C ILE A 96 -2.97 5.72 -22.56
N ASP A 97 -4.04 4.96 -22.30
CA ASP A 97 -5.20 4.85 -23.20
C ASP A 97 -5.87 6.21 -23.47
N ARG A 98 -6.05 7.04 -22.43
CA ARG A 98 -6.61 8.40 -22.57
C ARG A 98 -5.75 9.37 -23.37
N ARG A 99 -4.45 9.14 -23.53
CA ARG A 99 -3.59 10.01 -24.36
C ARG A 99 -3.79 9.70 -25.85
N GLN A 100 -3.96 8.44 -26.22
CA GLN A 100 -4.16 8.06 -27.63
C GLN A 100 -5.51 8.52 -28.19
N ALA A 101 -6.55 8.64 -27.35
CA ALA A 101 -7.87 9.10 -27.79
C ALA A 101 -7.99 10.62 -28.03
N LYS A 102 -6.97 11.43 -27.72
CA LYS A 102 -6.99 12.89 -27.95
C LYS A 102 -6.18 13.35 -29.16
N ASP A 103 -5.46 12.43 -29.81
CA ASP A 103 -4.66 12.68 -31.02
C ASP A 103 -5.35 12.16 -32.30
N VAL A 104 -6.68 11.97 -32.26
CA VAL A 104 -7.53 11.61 -33.42
C VAL A 104 -8.67 12.61 -33.58
#